data_AF-A0A412BAX6-F1
#
_entry.id   AF-A0A412BAX6-F1
#
_cell.length_a   1.000
_cell.length_b   1.000
_cell.length_c   1.000
_cell.angle_alpha   90.00
_cell.angle_beta   90.00
_cell.angle_gamma   90.00
#
_symmetry.space_group_name_H-M   'P 1'
#
loop_
_entity.id
_entity.type
_entity.pdbx_description
1 polymer ?
#
loop_
_entity_poly.entity_id
_entity_poly.type
_entity_poly.pdbx_seq_one_letter_code
_entity_poly.pdbx_strand_id
1 'polypeptide(L)'
;MATVKENKETITRSRLVGLKDICVAAVTTNDEDVYAADVPVRLAKAIAATVKDTFSVEYTYSDDEVEDTVETYEKTEIELEVNRLAPGDYALLFDTLYKYGFLAKAEGDKAKEVALGFRAKQGNGKYEFSWYYCGKAEHPDVTYETVKDKKTAQTIKITFTFYARKKEDTIEGEKKKLYALIVDESNLLEEHTTAKEAIAAWFSEVQEYKEVPKAESETGH
;
A
#
# COMPACT_ATOMS: atom_id res chain seq x y z
N MET A 1 13.55 -8.65 -24.85
CA MET A 1 12.14 -8.39 -24.50
C MET A 1 11.81 -9.20 -23.27
N ALA A 2 11.55 -8.55 -22.13
CA ALA A 2 11.05 -9.26 -20.95
C ALA A 2 9.71 -9.90 -21.33
N THR A 3 9.65 -11.23 -21.31
CA THR A 3 8.43 -11.96 -21.63
C THR A 3 7.68 -12.17 -20.31
N VAL A 4 6.38 -11.85 -20.27
CA VAL A 4 5.54 -12.12 -19.11
C VAL A 4 5.67 -13.61 -18.77
N LYS A 5 6.15 -13.94 -17.56
CA LYS A 5 6.42 -15.33 -17.16
C LYS A 5 5.12 -16.08 -16.83
N GLU A 6 4.20 -15.42 -16.14
CA GLU A 6 2.89 -15.95 -15.74
C GLU A 6 1.76 -15.46 -16.67
N ASN A 7 0.61 -16.16 -16.71
CA ASN A 7 -0.55 -15.77 -17.53
C ASN A 7 -0.29 -15.62 -19.04
N LYS A 8 0.73 -16.30 -19.59
CA LYS A 8 1.14 -16.19 -21.01
C LYS A 8 0.00 -16.40 -22.01
N GLU A 9 -0.99 -17.22 -21.66
CA GLU A 9 -2.09 -17.59 -22.55
C GLU A 9 -3.38 -16.77 -22.34
N THR A 10 -3.56 -16.09 -21.18
CA THR A 10 -4.81 -15.37 -20.88
C THR A 10 -4.57 -14.20 -19.93
N ILE A 11 -4.16 -13.05 -20.48
CA ILE A 11 -4.07 -11.79 -19.73
C ILE A 11 -5.43 -11.09 -19.77
N THR A 12 -6.06 -10.90 -18.61
CA THR A 12 -7.31 -10.15 -18.52
C THR A 12 -7.02 -8.69 -18.18
N ARG A 13 -7.41 -7.78 -19.08
CA ARG A 13 -7.26 -6.32 -18.87
C ARG A 13 -8.61 -5.69 -18.57
N SER A 14 -8.87 -5.35 -17.31
CA SER A 14 -10.08 -4.63 -16.89
C SER A 14 -9.72 -3.28 -16.30
N ARG A 15 -10.54 -2.26 -16.57
CA ARG A 15 -10.32 -0.92 -16.00
C ARG A 15 -10.74 -0.89 -14.53
N LEU A 16 -10.03 -0.11 -13.72
CA LEU A 16 -10.48 0.27 -12.38
C LEU A 16 -11.70 1.20 -12.48
N VAL A 17 -12.74 0.93 -11.68
CA VAL A 17 -14.03 1.64 -11.68
C VAL A 17 -14.51 2.01 -10.28
N GLY A 18 -13.72 1.74 -9.23
CA GLY A 18 -14.04 2.19 -7.88
C GLY A 18 -12.91 1.93 -6.90
N LEU A 19 -12.88 2.68 -5.80
CA LEU A 19 -11.95 2.54 -4.69
C LEU A 19 -12.75 2.27 -3.40
N LYS A 20 -12.30 1.33 -2.57
CA LYS A 20 -13.03 0.93 -1.37
C LYS A 20 -12.11 0.42 -0.26
N ASP A 21 -12.64 0.48 0.95
CA ASP A 21 -12.10 -0.18 2.15
C ASP A 21 -10.64 0.20 2.43
N ILE A 22 -10.36 1.50 2.46
CA ILE A 22 -9.08 2.02 2.95
C ILE A 22 -8.93 1.62 4.43
N CYS A 23 -7.82 0.95 4.73
CA CYS A 23 -7.42 0.55 6.06
C CYS A 23 -5.96 0.93 6.32
N VAL A 24 -5.66 1.14 7.59
CA VAL A 24 -4.31 1.43 8.07
C VAL A 24 -3.96 0.51 9.21
N ALA A 25 -2.70 0.11 9.30
CA ALA A 25 -2.16 -0.64 10.42
C ALA A 25 -0.91 0.08 10.94
N ALA A 26 -0.78 0.26 12.25
CA ALA A 26 0.46 0.80 12.82
C ALA A 26 1.58 -0.22 12.63
N VAL A 27 2.73 0.22 12.11
CA VAL A 27 3.92 -0.63 12.00
C VAL A 27 4.59 -0.66 13.37
N THR A 28 4.64 -1.84 13.98
CA THR A 28 5.19 -2.05 15.33
C THR A 28 6.66 -2.42 15.28
N THR A 29 7.12 -3.04 14.20
CA THR A 29 8.54 -3.39 13.98
C THR A 29 8.86 -3.32 12.50
N ASN A 30 9.99 -2.69 12.17
CA ASN A 30 10.52 -2.56 10.81
C ASN A 30 12.04 -2.60 10.86
N ASP A 31 12.57 -3.82 10.97
CA ASP A 31 13.99 -4.13 11.04
C ASP A 31 14.38 -5.05 9.86
N GLU A 32 15.68 -5.35 9.73
CA GLU A 32 16.22 -6.12 8.59
C GLU A 32 15.69 -7.56 8.52
N ASP A 33 15.32 -8.13 9.67
CA ASP A 33 14.82 -9.51 9.77
C ASP A 33 13.29 -9.59 9.92
N VAL A 34 12.68 -8.59 10.57
CA VAL A 34 11.28 -8.64 11.01
C VAL A 34 10.53 -7.39 10.57
N TYR A 35 9.38 -7.63 9.96
CA TYR A 35 8.36 -6.62 9.70
C TYR A 35 7.07 -7.06 10.41
N ALA A 36 6.53 -6.20 11.26
CA ALA A 36 5.29 -6.47 11.99
C ALA A 36 4.42 -5.21 12.05
N ALA A 37 3.12 -5.41 11.92
CA ALA A 37 2.12 -4.36 11.99
C ALA A 37 0.90 -4.86 12.78
N ASP A 38 0.16 -3.91 13.35
CA ASP A 38 -1.09 -4.19 14.04
C ASP A 38 -2.19 -4.67 13.08
N VAL A 39 -3.31 -5.12 13.66
CA VAL A 39 -4.49 -5.48 12.87
C VAL A 39 -4.99 -4.25 12.10
N PRO A 40 -5.20 -4.35 10.77
CA PRO A 40 -5.72 -3.25 9.96
C PRO A 40 -7.04 -2.70 10.49
N VAL A 41 -7.07 -1.38 10.67
CA VAL A 41 -8.27 -0.64 11.07
C VAL A 41 -8.75 0.21 9.90
N ARG A 42 -10.05 0.18 9.64
CA ARG A 42 -10.67 0.99 8.58
C ARG A 42 -10.51 2.47 8.90
N LEU A 43 -9.91 3.23 7.97
CA LEU A 43 -9.61 4.66 8.18
C LEU A 43 -10.85 5.53 7.91
N ALA A 44 -11.31 5.59 6.66
CA ALA A 44 -12.43 6.44 6.26
C ALA A 44 -13.10 5.92 4.98
N LYS A 45 -14.16 6.58 4.51
CA LYS A 45 -14.73 6.26 3.19
C LYS A 45 -13.90 6.94 2.12
N ALA A 46 -13.35 6.11 1.23
CA ALA A 46 -12.56 6.53 0.09
C ALA A 46 -13.38 7.33 -0.93
N ILE A 47 -12.74 8.35 -1.50
CA ILE A 47 -13.27 9.12 -2.64
C ILE A 47 -12.31 8.96 -3.83
N ALA A 48 -11.02 9.21 -3.61
CA ALA A 48 -9.97 9.05 -4.61
C ALA A 48 -8.65 8.66 -3.95
N ALA A 49 -7.77 8.05 -4.75
CA ALA A 49 -6.38 7.81 -4.39
C ALA A 49 -5.51 8.06 -5.62
N THR A 50 -4.39 8.76 -5.43
CA THR A 50 -3.33 8.91 -6.43
C THR A 50 -2.08 8.27 -5.86
N VAL A 51 -1.45 7.36 -6.60
CA VAL A 51 -0.17 6.73 -6.23
C VAL A 51 0.89 7.23 -7.20
N LYS A 52 2.01 7.71 -6.67
CA LYS A 52 3.14 8.20 -7.46
C LYS A 52 4.44 7.62 -6.94
N ASP A 53 5.03 6.72 -7.72
CA ASP A 53 6.36 6.18 -7.45
C ASP A 53 7.43 7.12 -8.00
N THR A 54 8.51 7.30 -7.24
CA THR A 54 9.66 8.11 -7.64
C THR A 54 10.92 7.25 -7.61
N PHE A 55 11.64 7.24 -8.74
CA PHE A 55 12.90 6.55 -8.92
C PHE A 55 13.97 7.56 -9.33
N SER A 56 15.16 7.46 -8.76
CA SER A 56 16.34 8.18 -9.21
C SER A 56 17.10 7.35 -10.24
N VAL A 57 17.56 7.98 -11.33
CA VAL A 57 18.38 7.32 -12.36
C VAL A 57 19.75 7.97 -12.35
N GLU A 58 20.76 7.17 -12.03
CA GLU A 58 22.17 7.57 -12.13
C GLU A 58 22.75 7.05 -13.44
N TYR A 59 23.42 7.91 -14.20
CA TYR A 59 24.04 7.59 -15.48
C TYR A 59 25.55 7.43 -15.29
N THR A 60 26.09 6.29 -15.71
CA THR A 60 27.52 6.05 -15.83
C THR A 60 27.92 6.28 -17.29
N TYR A 61 28.99 7.05 -17.52
CA TYR A 61 29.43 7.44 -18.87
C TYR A 61 30.82 6.91 -19.17
N SER A 62 31.02 6.39 -20.39
CA SER A 62 32.32 5.98 -20.94
C SER A 62 32.36 6.32 -22.44
N ASP A 63 33.55 6.68 -22.95
CA ASP A 63 33.76 7.10 -24.35
C ASP A 63 32.74 8.15 -24.87
N ASP A 64 32.46 9.16 -24.04
CA ASP A 64 31.48 10.23 -24.30
C ASP A 64 30.02 9.74 -24.53
N GLU A 65 29.70 8.50 -24.16
CA GLU A 65 28.36 7.90 -24.23
C GLU A 65 27.88 7.39 -22.86
N VAL A 66 26.57 7.19 -22.70
CA VAL A 66 26.01 6.51 -21.52
C VAL A 66 26.35 5.03 -21.61
N GLU A 67 27.17 4.56 -20.67
CA GLU A 67 27.55 3.16 -20.54
C GLU A 67 26.45 2.37 -19.82
N ASP A 68 25.98 2.89 -18.69
CA ASP A 68 25.01 2.21 -17.84
C ASP A 68 24.08 3.19 -17.12
N THR A 69 22.94 2.69 -16.68
CA THR A 69 21.97 3.43 -15.87
C THR A 69 21.56 2.59 -14.67
N VAL A 70 21.74 3.14 -13.48
CA VAL A 70 21.28 2.51 -12.22
C VAL A 70 20.04 3.24 -11.75
N GLU A 71 18.91 2.54 -11.72
CA GLU A 71 17.65 3.05 -11.21
C GLU A 71 17.45 2.59 -9.75
N THR A 72 17.17 3.54 -8.86
CA THR A 72 16.95 3.29 -7.43
C THR A 72 15.59 3.85 -7.01
N TYR A 73 14.81 3.03 -6.31
CA TYR A 73 13.54 3.47 -5.71
C TYR A 73 13.81 4.45 -4.56
N GLU A 74 13.19 5.62 -4.60
CA GLU A 74 13.29 6.61 -3.53
C GLU A 74 12.10 6.54 -2.57
N LYS A 75 10.89 6.71 -3.12
CA LYS A 75 9.65 6.82 -2.34
C LYS A 75 8.41 6.61 -3.20
N THR A 76 7.30 6.32 -2.53
CA THR A 76 5.95 6.36 -3.12
C THR A 76 5.11 7.37 -2.37
N GLU A 77 4.55 8.34 -3.08
CA GLU A 77 3.62 9.30 -2.52
C GLU A 77 2.18 8.85 -2.82
N ILE A 78 1.35 8.77 -1.78
CA ILE A 78 -0.06 8.39 -1.91
C ILE A 78 -0.94 9.52 -1.38
N GLU A 79 -1.65 10.17 -2.27
CA GLU A 79 -2.66 11.17 -1.92
C GLU A 79 -4.03 10.49 -1.82
N LEU A 80 -4.61 10.45 -0.63
CA LEU A 80 -5.95 9.93 -0.39
C LEU A 80 -6.93 11.08 -0.19
N GLU A 81 -8.05 11.04 -0.91
CA GLU A 81 -9.21 11.86 -0.61
C GLU A 81 -10.27 11.02 0.10
N VAL A 82 -10.68 11.48 1.28
CA VAL A 82 -11.66 10.79 2.12
C VAL A 82 -12.80 11.71 2.52
N ASN A 83 -13.94 11.12 2.86
CA ASN A 83 -15.14 11.88 3.24
C ASN A 83 -14.97 12.68 4.53
N ARG A 84 -14.30 12.11 5.53
CA ARG A 84 -14.00 12.71 6.82
C ARG A 84 -13.02 11.80 7.55
N LEU A 85 -12.09 12.42 8.27
CA LEU A 85 -11.20 11.74 9.20
C LEU A 85 -11.73 11.96 10.61
N ALA A 86 -12.15 10.91 11.30
CA ALA A 86 -12.62 11.04 12.68
C ALA A 86 -11.43 11.22 13.65
N PRO A 87 -11.65 11.74 14.86
CA PRO A 87 -10.60 11.86 15.87
C PRO A 87 -9.83 10.56 16.17
N GLY A 88 -10.54 9.42 16.22
CA GLY A 88 -9.90 8.12 16.41
C GLY A 88 -8.97 7.77 15.25
N ASP A 89 -9.44 7.98 14.02
CA ASP A 89 -8.66 7.73 12.79
C ASP A 89 -7.42 8.62 12.73
N TYR A 90 -7.54 9.89 13.18
CA TYR A 90 -6.39 10.80 13.30
C TYR A 90 -5.34 10.24 14.27
N ALA A 91 -5.77 9.73 15.42
CA ALA A 91 -4.86 9.12 16.41
C ALA A 91 -4.25 7.78 15.96
N LEU A 92 -4.78 7.14 14.89
CA LEU A 92 -4.11 6.01 14.25
C LEU A 92 -2.90 6.46 13.44
N LEU A 93 -2.95 7.65 12.84
CA LEU A 93 -1.91 8.20 11.98
C LEU A 93 -0.85 9.00 12.74
N PHE A 94 -1.19 9.57 13.89
CA PHE A 94 -0.32 10.45 14.67
C PHE A 94 -0.28 10.04 16.14
N ASP A 95 0.75 10.46 16.87
CA ASP A 95 0.88 10.28 18.34
C ASP A 95 -0.13 11.10 19.17
N THR A 96 -1.08 11.74 18.51
CA THR A 96 -2.14 12.55 19.13
C THR A 96 -3.01 11.74 20.08
N LEU A 97 -3.28 12.34 21.25
CA LEU A 97 -4.14 11.74 22.26
C LEU A 97 -5.62 11.86 21.86
N TYR A 98 -6.28 10.72 21.67
CA TYR A 98 -7.74 10.64 21.61
C TYR A 98 -8.29 9.94 22.86
N LYS A 99 -8.83 10.72 23.80
CA LYS A 99 -9.37 10.19 25.07
C LYS A 99 -10.56 11.01 25.55
N TYR A 100 -11.55 10.32 26.13
CA TYR A 100 -12.79 10.94 26.63
C TYR A 100 -13.52 11.80 25.57
N GLY A 101 -13.38 11.47 24.28
CA GLY A 101 -13.95 12.23 23.17
C GLY A 101 -13.14 13.45 22.73
N PHE A 102 -12.06 13.80 23.43
CA PHE A 102 -11.15 14.88 23.05
C PHE A 102 -10.03 14.36 22.16
N LEU A 103 -9.75 15.09 21.08
CA LEU A 103 -8.51 14.99 20.32
C LEU A 103 -7.58 16.12 20.77
N ALA A 104 -6.59 15.80 21.58
CA ALA A 104 -5.61 16.76 22.07
C ALA A 104 -4.34 16.65 21.24
N LYS A 105 -4.09 17.67 20.41
CA LYS A 105 -2.88 17.78 19.58
C LYS A 105 -1.78 18.50 20.36
N ALA A 106 -0.59 17.91 20.43
CA ALA A 106 0.59 18.52 21.02
C ALA A 106 1.62 18.90 19.96
N GLU A 107 2.46 19.90 20.25
CA GLU A 107 3.56 20.32 19.36
C GLU A 107 4.54 19.17 19.07
N GLY A 108 4.70 18.25 20.02
CA GLY A 108 5.57 17.08 19.88
C GLY A 108 4.92 15.87 19.19
N ASP A 109 3.65 15.96 18.75
CA ASP A 109 2.99 14.85 18.06
C ASP A 109 3.70 14.58 16.73
N LYS A 110 4.05 13.31 16.50
CA LYS A 110 4.71 12.86 15.27
C LYS A 110 3.78 11.96 14.46
N ALA A 111 4.04 11.89 13.17
CA ALA A 111 3.44 10.89 12.31
C ALA A 111 3.96 9.51 12.68
N LYS A 112 3.02 8.58 12.87
CA LYS A 112 3.31 7.16 13.06
C LYS A 112 3.68 6.55 11.73
N GLU A 113 4.50 5.51 11.80
CA GLU A 113 4.72 4.63 10.67
C GLU A 113 3.55 3.67 10.54
N VAL A 114 2.94 3.62 9.37
CA VAL A 114 1.75 2.83 9.09
C VAL A 114 1.85 2.10 7.76
N ALA A 115 1.24 0.91 7.71
CA ALA A 115 0.91 0.24 6.47
C ALA A 115 -0.46 0.74 5.99
N LEU A 116 -0.62 0.91 4.67
CA LEU A 116 -1.86 1.35 4.03
C LEU A 116 -2.35 0.29 3.05
N GLY A 117 -3.59 -0.14 3.24
CA GLY A 117 -4.23 -1.17 2.43
C GLY A 117 -5.56 -0.69 1.86
N PHE A 118 -5.85 -1.05 0.62
CA PHE A 118 -7.15 -0.77 0.00
C PHE A 118 -7.43 -1.77 -1.12
N ARG A 119 -8.67 -1.73 -1.64
CA ARG A 119 -9.02 -2.45 -2.87
C ARG A 119 -9.69 -1.54 -3.89
N ALA A 120 -9.36 -1.75 -5.16
CA ALA A 120 -9.98 -1.09 -6.28
C ALA A 120 -10.85 -2.07 -7.07
N LYS A 121 -12.11 -1.73 -7.30
CA LYS A 121 -13.04 -2.54 -8.08
C LYS A 121 -12.72 -2.41 -9.56
N GLN A 122 -12.75 -3.52 -10.28
CA GLN A 122 -12.58 -3.59 -11.72
C GLN A 122 -13.92 -3.68 -12.45
N GLY A 123 -13.93 -3.30 -13.73
CA GLY A 123 -15.15 -3.29 -14.56
C GLY A 123 -15.79 -4.67 -14.76
N ASN A 124 -15.03 -5.75 -14.59
CA ASN A 124 -15.52 -7.13 -14.62
C ASN A 124 -16.06 -7.63 -13.27
N GLY A 125 -16.12 -6.77 -12.24
CA GLY A 125 -16.64 -7.09 -10.92
C GLY A 125 -15.61 -7.62 -9.91
N LYS A 126 -14.40 -7.95 -10.37
CA LYS A 126 -13.25 -8.36 -9.54
C LYS A 126 -12.56 -7.16 -8.88
N TYR A 127 -11.53 -7.41 -8.10
CA TYR A 127 -10.76 -6.37 -7.40
C TYR A 127 -9.24 -6.49 -7.63
N GLU A 128 -8.60 -5.33 -7.63
CA GLU A 128 -7.18 -5.19 -7.37
C GLU A 128 -7.01 -4.83 -5.89
N PHE A 129 -6.11 -5.52 -5.19
CA PHE A 129 -5.83 -5.30 -3.79
C PHE A 129 -4.41 -4.78 -3.65
N SER A 130 -4.21 -3.74 -2.84
CA SER A 130 -2.92 -3.09 -2.67
C SER A 130 -2.59 -2.91 -1.20
N TRP A 131 -1.34 -3.19 -0.84
CA TRP A 131 -0.71 -2.86 0.44
C TRP A 131 0.57 -2.07 0.16
N TYR A 132 0.79 -1.02 0.95
CA TYR A 132 2.05 -0.28 1.04
C TYR A 132 2.53 -0.33 2.49
N TYR A 133 3.78 -0.73 2.71
CA TYR A 133 4.20 -1.23 4.03
C TYR A 133 4.61 -0.13 5.01
N CYS A 134 5.53 0.74 4.63
CA CYS A 134 6.14 1.70 5.55
C CYS A 134 5.87 3.12 5.09
N GLY A 135 4.81 3.75 5.61
CA GLY A 135 4.43 5.11 5.25
C GLY A 135 4.19 6.02 6.44
N LYS A 136 4.34 7.33 6.22
CA LYS A 136 4.00 8.37 7.20
C LYS A 136 3.06 9.38 6.57
N ALA A 137 2.01 9.72 7.30
CA ALA A 137 1.04 10.72 6.89
C ALA A 137 1.56 12.14 7.17
N GLU A 138 1.30 13.07 6.26
CA GLU A 138 1.38 14.49 6.54
C GLU A 138 0.14 14.94 7.33
N HIS A 139 0.31 15.93 8.21
CA HIS A 139 -0.84 16.49 8.93
C HIS A 139 -1.80 17.13 7.91
N PRO A 140 -3.03 16.61 7.77
CA PRO A 140 -3.93 17.10 6.75
C PRO A 140 -4.45 18.49 7.10
N ASP A 141 -4.55 19.34 6.09
CA ASP A 141 -5.29 20.60 6.19
C ASP A 141 -6.78 20.32 6.38
N VAL A 142 -7.41 21.09 7.26
CA VAL A 142 -8.85 21.03 7.48
C VAL A 142 -9.46 22.39 7.19
N THR A 143 -10.19 22.45 6.09
CA THR A 143 -10.99 23.62 5.73
C THR A 143 -12.36 23.53 6.41
N TYR A 144 -12.88 24.67 6.86
CA TYR A 144 -14.23 24.79 7.42
C TYR A 144 -15.01 25.86 6.66
N GLU A 145 -15.93 25.42 5.80
CA GLU A 145 -16.82 26.32 5.06
C GLU A 145 -18.21 26.48 5.70
N THR A 146 -18.75 27.70 5.68
CA THR A 146 -20.15 27.98 6.03
C THR A 146 -21.08 27.47 4.93
N VAL A 147 -22.29 27.03 5.31
CA VAL A 147 -23.33 26.68 4.34
C VAL A 147 -23.74 27.94 3.56
N LYS A 148 -23.56 27.91 2.23
CA LYS A 148 -24.03 28.95 1.30
C LYS A 148 -25.42 28.56 0.76
N ASP A 149 -25.70 28.80 -0.52
CA ASP A 149 -26.99 28.46 -1.15
C ASP A 149 -27.26 26.95 -1.25
N LYS A 150 -26.20 26.14 -1.36
CA LYS A 150 -26.26 24.66 -1.39
C LYS A 150 -25.34 24.08 -0.33
N LYS A 151 -25.75 22.94 0.24
CA LYS A 151 -24.88 22.16 1.14
C LYS A 151 -23.80 21.47 0.30
N THR A 152 -22.56 21.95 0.42
CA THR A 152 -21.38 21.31 -0.15
C THR A 152 -20.78 20.36 0.87
N ALA A 153 -20.57 19.10 0.49
CA ALA A 153 -19.83 18.15 1.31
C ALA A 153 -18.33 18.50 1.23
N GLN A 154 -17.70 18.69 2.38
CA GLN A 154 -16.26 18.91 2.47
C GLN A 154 -15.55 17.55 2.56
N THR A 155 -14.39 17.45 1.93
CA THR A 155 -13.53 16.26 1.93
C THR A 155 -12.19 16.59 2.60
N ILE A 156 -11.44 15.57 2.98
CA ILE A 156 -10.10 15.72 3.55
C ILE A 156 -9.12 15.01 2.63
N LYS A 157 -8.04 15.70 2.29
CA LYS A 157 -6.89 15.13 1.59
C LYS A 157 -5.83 14.75 2.61
N ILE A 158 -5.28 13.55 2.47
CA ILE A 158 -4.21 13.02 3.32
C ILE A 158 -3.11 12.51 2.40
N THR A 159 -1.93 13.10 2.52
CA THR A 159 -0.75 12.67 1.76
C THR A 159 0.08 11.75 2.64
N PHE A 160 0.45 10.60 2.09
CA PHE A 160 1.37 9.65 2.70
C PHE A 160 2.64 9.57 1.89
N THR A 161 3.79 9.54 2.57
CA THR A 161 5.07 9.18 1.94
C THR A 161 5.49 7.81 2.42
N PHE A 162 5.61 6.87 1.48
CA PHE A 162 6.08 5.50 1.70
C PHE A 162 7.52 5.31 1.24
N TYR A 163 8.19 4.38 1.89
CA TYR A 163 9.54 3.94 1.57
C TYR A 163 9.64 2.41 1.67
N ALA A 164 10.72 1.84 1.15
CA ALA A 164 10.92 0.39 1.20
C ALA A 164 11.10 -0.10 2.64
N ARG A 165 10.48 -1.23 2.99
CA ARG A 165 10.70 -1.84 4.30
C ARG A 165 12.16 -2.24 4.49
N LYS A 166 12.63 -2.32 5.73
CA LYS A 166 14.01 -2.74 6.00
C LYS A 166 14.21 -4.24 5.77
N LYS A 167 13.16 -5.03 6.04
CA LYS A 167 13.15 -6.48 5.87
C LYS A 167 13.52 -6.87 4.43
N GLU A 168 14.51 -7.75 4.30
CA GLU A 168 14.90 -8.34 3.03
C GLU A 168 14.21 -9.69 2.82
N ASP A 169 13.49 -9.84 1.71
CA ASP A 169 12.92 -11.10 1.28
C ASP A 169 13.78 -11.70 0.18
N THR A 170 14.02 -13.01 0.26
CA THR A 170 14.63 -13.73 -0.86
C THR A 170 13.52 -14.22 -1.77
N ILE A 171 13.41 -13.65 -2.97
CA ILE A 171 12.37 -13.96 -3.95
C ILE A 171 13.06 -14.33 -5.25
N GLU A 172 12.77 -15.52 -5.78
CA GLU A 172 13.48 -16.09 -6.95
C GLU A 172 15.03 -16.09 -6.82
N GLY A 173 15.56 -16.15 -5.59
CA GLY A 173 17.01 -16.14 -5.32
C GLY A 173 17.65 -14.75 -5.23
N GLU A 174 16.86 -13.68 -5.35
CA GLU A 174 17.31 -12.30 -5.21
C GLU A 174 16.79 -11.70 -3.89
N LYS A 175 17.64 -10.92 -3.21
CA LYS A 175 17.24 -10.15 -2.03
C LYS A 175 16.49 -8.89 -2.46
N LYS A 176 15.25 -8.74 -1.99
CA LYS A 176 14.38 -7.61 -2.32
C LYS A 176 13.79 -7.00 -1.06
N LYS A 177 13.81 -5.67 -0.98
CA LYS A 177 13.10 -4.90 0.05
C LYS A 177 11.79 -4.42 -0.52
N LEU A 178 10.69 -5.07 -0.16
CA LEU A 178 9.38 -4.74 -0.70
C LEU A 178 8.87 -3.41 -0.12
N TYR A 179 8.36 -2.52 -0.98
CA TYR A 179 7.64 -1.32 -0.55
C TYR A 179 6.12 -1.49 -0.66
N ALA A 180 5.65 -2.37 -1.54
CA ALA A 180 4.25 -2.65 -1.78
C ALA A 180 3.99 -4.12 -2.13
N LEU A 181 2.73 -4.53 -2.03
CA LEU A 181 2.20 -5.81 -2.49
C LEU A 181 0.86 -5.57 -3.19
N ILE A 182 0.74 -6.03 -4.43
CA ILE A 182 -0.47 -5.85 -5.24
C ILE A 182 -0.91 -7.22 -5.75
N VAL A 183 -2.20 -7.52 -5.59
CA VAL A 183 -2.82 -8.73 -6.12
C VAL A 183 -4.01 -8.35 -7.00
N ASP A 184 -3.91 -8.68 -8.30
CA ASP A 184 -4.98 -8.51 -9.27
C ASP A 184 -5.78 -9.81 -9.39
N GLU A 185 -7.02 -9.81 -8.88
CA GLU A 185 -7.90 -10.98 -8.89
C GLU A 185 -8.28 -11.44 -10.31
N SER A 186 -8.20 -10.55 -11.31
CA SER A 186 -8.48 -10.90 -12.71
C SER A 186 -7.42 -11.77 -13.35
N ASN A 187 -6.19 -11.70 -12.83
CA ASN A 187 -5.03 -12.42 -13.34
C ASN A 187 -4.54 -13.50 -12.37
N LEU A 188 -5.32 -13.83 -11.34
CA LEU A 188 -5.06 -14.99 -10.48
C LEU A 188 -5.43 -16.30 -11.17
N LEU A 189 -4.45 -17.19 -11.28
CA LEU A 189 -4.64 -18.57 -11.73
C LEU A 189 -5.13 -19.47 -10.59
N GLU A 190 -5.62 -20.66 -10.92
CA GLU A 190 -6.12 -21.59 -9.91
C GLU A 190 -5.03 -22.01 -8.91
N GLU A 191 -3.80 -22.14 -9.41
CA GLU A 191 -2.60 -22.57 -8.69
C GLU A 191 -2.03 -21.50 -7.74
N HIS A 192 -2.46 -20.23 -7.86
CA HIS A 192 -1.98 -19.13 -7.02
C HIS A 192 -2.65 -19.14 -5.62
N THR A 193 -2.50 -20.23 -4.88
CA THR A 193 -3.20 -20.48 -3.62
C THR A 193 -2.87 -19.45 -2.54
N THR A 194 -1.60 -19.07 -2.39
CA THR A 194 -1.17 -18.10 -1.38
C THR A 194 -1.76 -16.70 -1.61
N ALA A 195 -1.87 -16.27 -2.86
CA ALA A 195 -2.50 -14.99 -3.19
C ALA A 195 -4.02 -15.02 -2.96
N LYS A 196 -4.68 -16.16 -3.19
CA LYS A 196 -6.11 -16.34 -2.87
C LYS A 196 -6.35 -16.31 -1.35
N GLU A 197 -5.50 -16.97 -0.58
CA GLU A 197 -5.53 -16.92 0.89
C GLU A 197 -5.32 -15.49 1.39
N ALA A 198 -4.34 -14.77 0.84
CA ALA A 198 -4.08 -13.37 1.16
C ALA A 198 -5.32 -12.50 0.89
N ILE A 199 -6.00 -12.66 -0.25
CA ILE A 199 -7.25 -11.94 -0.55
C ILE A 199 -8.33 -12.19 0.51
N ALA A 200 -8.49 -13.44 0.95
CA ALA A 200 -9.49 -13.79 1.96
C ALA A 200 -9.20 -13.14 3.32
N ALA A 201 -7.92 -12.99 3.67
CA ALA A 201 -7.43 -12.40 4.91
C ALA A 201 -6.98 -10.93 4.77
N TRP A 202 -7.28 -10.27 3.64
CA TRP A 202 -6.62 -9.02 3.24
C TRP A 202 -6.73 -7.87 4.26
N PHE A 203 -7.84 -7.85 5.01
CA PHE A 203 -8.14 -6.83 6.01
C PHE A 203 -8.07 -7.35 7.46
N SER A 204 -7.70 -8.61 7.68
CA SER A 204 -7.48 -9.15 9.03
C SER A 204 -6.04 -9.03 9.50
N GLU A 205 -5.09 -8.90 8.57
CA GLU A 205 -3.67 -8.65 8.83
C GLU A 205 -3.04 -7.96 7.62
N VAL A 206 -1.88 -7.32 7.81
CA VAL A 206 -1.09 -6.80 6.69
C VAL A 206 -0.48 -7.98 5.94
N GLN A 207 -0.89 -8.15 4.67
CA GLN A 207 -0.47 -9.30 3.86
C GLN A 207 0.96 -9.12 3.35
N GLU A 208 1.74 -10.20 3.40
CA GLU A 208 3.09 -10.28 2.86
C GLU A 208 3.15 -11.25 1.68
N TYR A 209 4.16 -11.08 0.81
CA TYR A 209 4.42 -12.04 -0.26
C TYR A 209 4.77 -13.41 0.32
N LYS A 210 4.09 -14.45 -0.17
CA LYS A 210 4.32 -15.85 0.18
C LYS A 210 4.38 -16.66 -1.11
N GLU A 211 5.51 -17.33 -1.36
CA GLU A 211 5.63 -18.26 -2.48
C GLU A 211 4.66 -19.42 -2.32
N VAL A 212 4.08 -19.89 -3.42
CA VAL A 212 3.28 -21.13 -3.41
C VAL A 212 4.23 -22.27 -3.05
N PRO A 213 3.94 -23.07 -1.99
CA PRO A 213 4.78 -24.20 -1.64
C PRO A 213 4.93 -25.13 -2.83
N LYS A 214 6.18 -25.43 -3.23
CA LYS A 214 6.42 -26.47 -4.24
C LYS A 214 5.88 -27.78 -3.66
N ALA A 215 4.99 -28.44 -4.40
CA ALA A 215 4.56 -29.79 -4.02
C ALA A 215 5.82 -30.63 -3.81
N GLU A 216 5.96 -31.24 -2.62
CA GLU A 216 7.03 -32.19 -2.37
C GLU A 216 6.92 -33.25 -3.46
N SER A 217 7.91 -33.29 -4.36
CA SER A 217 8.05 -34.42 -5.25
C SER A 217 8.19 -35.64 -4.34
N GLU A 218 7.21 -36.54 -4.36
CA GLU A 218 7.31 -37.87 -3.78
C GLU A 218 8.62 -38.50 -4.30
N THR A 219 9.67 -38.37 -3.51
CA THR A 219 10.97 -38.96 -3.77
C THR A 219 10.98 -40.28 -3.02
N GLY A 220 10.38 -41.26 -3.70
CA GLY A 220 10.75 -42.68 -3.67
C GLY A 220 10.81 -43.40 -2.34
N HIS A 221 9.96 -44.42 -2.20
CA HIS A 221 10.41 -45.83 -2.23
C HIS A 221 9.28 -46.74 -2.72
#